data_AF-A0A0D1LGQ6-F1
#
_entry.id   AF-A0A0D1LGQ6-F1
#
_cell.length_a   1.000
_cell.length_b   1.000
_cell.length_c   1.000
_cell.angle_alpha   90.00
_cell.angle_beta   90.00
_cell.angle_gamma   90.00
#
_symmetry.space_group_name_H-M   'P 1'
#
loop_
_entity.id
_entity.type
_entity.pdbx_description
1 polymer ?
#
loop_
_entity_poly.entity_id
_entity_poly.type
_entity_poly.pdbx_seq_one_letter_code
_entity_poly.pdbx_strand_id
1 'polypeptide(L)'
;MEALAAVGGLDRAALHSQLSAACQVVLHTARARDGRRHLSEIAVLRRAPDGTVTAVTAWHVERGLGPGRPALGELLAARGRS
;
A
#
# COMPACT_ATOMS: atom_id res chain seq x y z
N MET A 1 3.73 23.94 12.30
CA MET A 1 3.17 22.58 12.46
C MET A 1 2.93 22.01 11.08
N GLU A 2 4.01 21.66 10.38
CA GLU A 2 3.99 21.18 9.00
C GLU A 2 4.78 19.88 8.90
N ALA A 3 4.33 18.87 9.65
CA ALA A 3 4.98 17.57 9.70
C ALA A 3 4.03 16.54 9.11
N LEU A 4 4.41 16.02 7.93
CA LEU A 4 3.78 14.94 7.17
C LEU A 4 2.64 15.27 6.17
N ALA A 5 2.61 16.48 5.61
CA ALA A 5 1.80 16.76 4.40
C ALA A 5 2.57 16.58 3.08
N ALA A 6 3.89 16.36 3.13
CA ALA A 6 4.74 16.21 1.95
C ALA A 6 5.15 14.73 1.77
N VAL A 7 4.25 13.94 1.17
CA VAL A 7 4.68 13.02 0.11
C VAL A 7 4.91 13.91 -1.13
N GLY A 8 5.91 14.77 -1.06
CA GLY A 8 6.22 15.78 -2.06
C GLY A 8 7.71 15.74 -2.33
N GLY A 9 8.11 15.06 -3.41
CA GLY A 9 9.51 15.09 -3.85
C GLY A 9 10.10 13.79 -4.40
N LEU A 10 9.32 12.72 -4.59
CA LEU A 10 9.81 11.60 -5.41
C LEU A 10 9.38 11.87 -6.85
N ASP A 11 10.35 12.20 -7.68
CA ASP A 11 10.18 12.47 -9.11
C ASP A 11 9.24 11.43 -9.73
N ARG A 12 8.08 11.93 -10.18
CA ARG A 12 6.86 11.17 -10.45
C ARG A 12 7.06 10.07 -11.50
N ALA A 13 8.10 10.22 -12.34
CA ALA A 13 8.48 9.28 -13.39
C ALA A 13 9.48 8.20 -12.94
N ALA A 14 10.49 8.55 -12.12
CA ALA A 14 11.57 7.63 -11.75
C ALA A 14 11.16 6.61 -10.68
N LEU A 15 10.30 7.03 -9.73
CA LEU A 15 9.77 6.11 -8.71
C LEU A 15 8.73 5.13 -9.29
N HIS A 16 8.04 5.50 -10.37
CA HIS A 16 6.94 4.70 -10.93
C HIS A 16 7.41 3.37 -11.55
N SER A 17 8.61 3.32 -12.14
CA SER A 17 9.11 2.11 -12.81
C SER A 17 9.79 1.12 -11.87
N GLN A 18 10.58 1.55 -10.88
CA GLN A 18 11.26 0.64 -9.96
C GLN A 18 10.37 0.21 -8.78
N LEU A 19 9.56 1.13 -8.25
CA LEU A 19 8.71 0.84 -7.09
C LEU A 19 7.54 -0.08 -7.47
N SER A 20 7.02 0.02 -8.69
CA SER A 20 5.96 -0.89 -9.17
C SER A 20 6.44 -2.33 -9.42
N ALA A 21 7.72 -2.53 -9.73
CA ALA A 21 8.26 -3.86 -9.99
C ALA A 21 8.61 -4.60 -8.68
N ALA A 22 8.93 -3.85 -7.61
CA ALA A 22 9.37 -4.42 -6.34
C ALA A 22 8.32 -4.34 -5.22
N CYS A 23 7.43 -3.35 -5.22
CA CYS A 23 6.41 -3.18 -4.18
C CYS A 23 5.07 -3.71 -4.66
N GLN A 24 4.64 -4.82 -4.06
CA GLN A 24 3.32 -5.42 -4.33
C GLN A 24 2.26 -4.98 -3.31
N VAL A 25 2.68 -4.54 -2.12
CA VAL A 25 1.80 -4.18 -0.98
C VAL A 25 2.28 -2.88 -0.33
N VAL A 26 1.35 -2.01 0.03
CA VAL A 26 1.54 -0.78 0.80
C VAL A 26 0.84 -0.91 2.14
N LEU A 27 1.56 -0.58 3.22
CA LEU A 27 1.06 -0.57 4.59
C LEU A 27 0.96 0.87 5.09
N HIS A 28 -0.26 1.37 5.26
CA HIS A 28 -0.49 2.68 5.86
C HIS A 28 -0.58 2.54 7.37
N THR A 29 0.22 3.32 8.10
CA THR A 29 0.18 3.38 9.56
C THR A 29 -0.28 4.75 10.00
N ALA A 30 -1.14 4.79 11.01
CA ALA A 30 -1.60 6.02 11.64
C ALA A 30 -1.12 6.06 13.10
N ARG A 31 -1.00 7.28 13.63
CA ARG A 31 -0.62 7.50 15.03
C ARG A 31 -1.89 7.64 15.87
N ALA A 32 -2.03 6.81 16.89
CA ALA A 32 -3.11 6.91 17.86
C ALA A 32 -2.82 8.00 18.91
N ARG A 33 -3.85 8.40 19.67
CA ARG A 33 -3.74 9.43 20.71
C ARG A 33 -2.79 9.05 21.85
N ASP A 34 -2.57 7.75 22.07
CA ASP A 34 -1.58 7.20 23.00
C ASP A 34 -0.14 7.26 22.48
N GLY A 35 0.07 7.82 21.28
CA GLY A 35 1.37 7.95 20.63
C GLY A 35 1.83 6.71 19.89
N ARG A 36 1.12 5.57 19.98
CA ARG A 36 1.48 4.32 19.29
C ARG A 36 1.10 4.39 17.82
N ARG A 37 1.91 3.73 16.98
CA ARG A 37 1.58 3.52 15.56
C ARG A 37 0.75 2.26 15.42
N HIS A 38 -0.35 2.34 14.68
CA HIS A 38 -1.17 1.20 14.32
C HIS A 38 -1.32 1.13 12.81
N LEU A 39 -1.52 -0.08 12.28
CA LEU A 39 -1.83 -0.29 10.87
C LEU A 39 -3.28 0.17 10.61
N SER A 40 -3.44 1.17 9.75
CA SER A 40 -4.74 1.71 9.38
C SER A 40 -5.26 1.12 8.07
N GLU A 41 -4.36 0.76 7.14
CA GLU A 41 -4.75 0.20 5.84
C GLU A 41 -3.65 -0.69 5.25
N ILE A 42 -4.09 -1.73 4.54
CA ILE A 42 -3.27 -2.54 3.62
C ILE A 42 -3.84 -2.36 2.22
N ALA A 43 -3.01 -1.92 1.27
CA ALA A 43 -3.39 -1.83 -0.14
C ALA A 43 -2.43 -2.65 -1.01
N VAL A 44 -2.96 -3.27 -2.06
CA VAL A 44 -2.16 -3.99 -3.07
C VAL A 44 -1.98 -3.07 -4.27
N LEU A 45 -0.76 -2.99 -4.79
CA LEU A 45 -0.49 -2.25 -6.01
C LEU A 45 -0.85 -3.10 -7.23
N ARG A 46 -1.73 -2.58 -8.08
CA ARG A 46 -2.11 -3.19 -9.35
C ARG A 46 -1.63 -2.31 -10.49
N ARG A 47 -0.95 -2.93 -11.45
CA ARG A 47 -0.61 -2.30 -12.72
C ARG A 47 -1.77 -2.48 -13.69
N ALA A 48 -2.24 -1.37 -14.25
CA ALA A 48 -3.21 -1.34 -15.33
C ALA A 48 -2.50 -1.53 -16.69
N PRO A 49 -3.23 -1.94 -17.75
CA PRO A 49 -2.64 -2.19 -19.07
C PRO A 49 -1.97 -0.97 -19.72
N ASP A 50 -2.39 0.23 -19.34
CA ASP A 50 -1.83 1.52 -19.75
C ASP A 50 -0.51 1.87 -19.04
N GLY A 51 -0.03 1.00 -18.14
CA GLY A 51 1.17 1.20 -17.33
C GLY A 51 0.94 1.99 -16.05
N THR A 52 -0.29 2.46 -15.78
CA THR A 52 -0.65 3.14 -14.53
C THR A 52 -0.64 2.17 -13.36
N VAL A 53 -0.29 2.64 -12.17
CA VAL A 53 -0.32 1.84 -10.94
C VAL A 53 -1.38 2.41 -9.99
N THR A 54 -2.28 1.54 -9.57
CA THR A 54 -3.37 1.89 -8.65
C THR A 54 -3.25 1.08 -7.38
N ALA A 55 -3.38 1.75 -6.23
CA ALA A 55 -3.50 1.09 -4.94
C ALA A 55 -4.95 0.64 -4.73
N VAL A 56 -5.16 -0.65 -4.46
CA VAL A 56 -6.46 -1.23 -4.17
C VAL A 56 -6.48 -1.72 -2.73
N THR A 57 -7.32 -1.12 -1.90
CA THR A 57 -7.46 -1.48 -0.48
C THR A 57 -7.85 -2.94 -0.32
N ALA A 58 -7.01 -3.71 0.36
CA ALA A 58 -7.26 -5.10 0.75
C ALA A 58 -7.86 -5.21 2.15
N TRP A 59 -7.52 -4.26 3.03
CA TRP A 59 -8.09 -4.16 4.38
C TRP A 59 -7.90 -2.75 4.93
N HIS A 60 -8.86 -2.27 5.72
CA HIS A 60 -8.79 -1.02 6.46
C HIS A 60 -9.34 -1.21 7.86
N VAL A 61 -8.75 -0.55 8.86
CA VAL A 61 -9.12 -0.74 10.28
C VAL A 61 -10.61 -0.46 10.56
N GLU A 62 -11.14 0.64 10.01
CA GLU A 62 -12.55 1.01 10.20
C GLU A 62 -13.53 0.27 9.26
N ARG A 63 -13.08 -0.15 8.07
CA ARG A 63 -13.97 -0.66 7.00
C ARG A 63 -13.87 -2.17 6.80
N GLY A 64 -12.91 -2.83 7.43
CA GLY A 64 -12.65 -4.25 7.26
C GLY A 64 -12.01 -4.57 5.90
N LEU A 65 -12.29 -5.77 5.38
CA LEU A 65 -11.71 -6.28 4.13
C LEU A 65 -12.23 -5.51 2.92
N GLY A 66 -11.32 -5.25 1.97
CA GLY A 66 -11.61 -4.55 0.73
C GLY A 66 -11.36 -5.39 -0.52
N PRO A 67 -11.64 -4.85 -1.72
CA PRO A 67 -11.54 -5.57 -2.99
C PRO A 67 -10.12 -6.06 -3.34
N GLY A 68 -9.08 -5.51 -2.71
CA GLY A 68 -7.70 -5.98 -2.86
C GLY A 68 -7.39 -7.28 -2.09
N ARG A 69 -8.33 -7.80 -1.29
CA ARG A 69 -8.12 -8.95 -0.41
C ARG A 69 -7.68 -10.23 -1.15
N PRO A 70 -8.28 -10.63 -2.29
CA PRO A 70 -7.84 -11.82 -3.01
C PRO A 70 -6.38 -11.73 -3.46
N ALA A 71 -6.00 -10.60 -4.07
CA ALA A 71 -4.63 -10.36 -4.53
C ALA A 71 -3.62 -10.37 -3.36
N LEU A 72 -3.99 -9.81 -2.20
CA LEU A 72 -3.16 -9.92 -1.00
C LEU A 72 -2.99 -11.38 -0.56
N GLY A 73 -4.06 -12.19 -0.64
CA GLY A 73 -4.01 -13.62 -0.32
C GLY A 73 -3.06 -14.39 -1.22
N GLU A 74 -3.08 -14.14 -2.52
CA GLU A 74 -2.16 -14.75 -3.49
C GLU A 74 -0.70 -14.41 -3.18
N LEU A 75 -0.41 -13.14 -2.89
CA LEU A 75 0.93 -12.66 -2.54
C LEU A 75 1.47 -13.28 -1.24
N LEU A 76 0.61 -13.53 -0.26
CA LEU A 76 0.97 -14.20 0.99
C LEU A 76 1.18 -15.70 0.76
N ALA A 77 0.30 -16.36 0.00
CA ALA A 77 0.40 -17.78 -0.31
C ALA A 77 1.67 -18.11 -1.12
N ALA A 78 2.05 -17.23 -2.05
CA ALA A 78 3.29 -17.37 -2.82
C ALA A 78 4.56 -17.27 -1.94
N ARG A 79 4.51 -16.51 -0.84
CA ARG A 79 5.65 -16.30 0.08
C ARG A 79 5.69 -17.27 1.26
N GLY A 80 4.54 -17.79 1.70
CA GLY A 80 4.44 -18.70 2.84
C GLY A 80 4.84 -20.14 2.56
N ARG A 81 5.29 -20.45 1.33
CA ARG A 81 5.79 -21.77 0.92
C ARG A 81 7.33 -21.89 1.00
N SER A 82 8.00 -20.98 1.71
CA SER A 82 9.46 -20.95 1.86
C SER A 82 9.93 -21.66 3.12
#